data_AF-A0A1B9NL77-F1
#
_entry.id   AF-A0A1B9NL77-F1
#
_cell.length_a   1.000
_cell.length_b   1.000
_cell.length_c   1.000
_cell.angle_alpha   90.00
_cell.angle_beta   90.00
_cell.angle_gamma   90.00
#
_symmetry.space_group_name_H-M   'P 1'
#
loop_
_entity.id
_entity.type
_entity.pdbx_description
1 polymer ?
#
loop_
_entity_poly.entity_id
_entity_poly.type
_entity_poly.pdbx_seq_one_letter_code
_entity_poly.pdbx_strand_id
1 'polypeptide(L)'
;MQADYLTGGSHAVGDRVAPTKITTSESFKMAILNKSQTEKQNKDYWRTSELLINDALKLLNIKSFDTDVCCSNESVKINNATCYITESDNALESNLWFLSGNPSNTSFCNPPFSKKWEFFQKAVEQVNKWKNQVLMVLPYTPVTKAWHDNIHGQNCIIYVPDGRYQYLLPNGKKSANSCNFETCLVLIVPFKCGNVIINYKRGYCD
;
A
#
# COMPACT_ATOMS: atom_id res chain seq x y z
N MET A 1 -11.58 12.85 92.83
CA MET A 1 -10.95 11.51 92.80
C MET A 1 -11.03 11.05 91.35
N GLN A 2 -10.08 11.41 90.50
CA GLN A 2 -8.68 11.00 90.44
C GLN A 2 -8.53 9.52 90.07
N ALA A 3 -8.15 9.36 88.80
CA ALA A 3 -7.45 8.28 88.09
C ALA A 3 -7.46 6.86 88.67
N ASP A 4 -7.77 5.90 87.79
CA ASP A 4 -6.93 4.72 87.63
C ASP A 4 -6.73 4.39 86.14
N TYR A 5 -5.46 4.22 85.80
CA TYR A 5 -4.91 3.68 84.56
C TYR A 5 -5.18 2.17 84.47
N LEU A 6 -5.28 1.61 83.26
CA LEU A 6 -4.60 0.35 82.87
C LEU A 6 -4.68 0.13 81.34
N THR A 7 -3.52 0.33 80.71
CA THR A 7 -2.86 -0.41 79.60
C THR A 7 -3.64 -1.13 78.49
N GLY A 8 -3.24 -0.84 77.23
CA GLY A 8 -3.06 -1.85 76.18
C GLY A 8 -3.61 -1.48 74.79
N GLY A 9 -2.75 -1.43 73.77
CA GLY A 9 -3.18 -1.51 72.36
C GLY A 9 -2.40 -0.61 71.39
N SER A 10 -1.67 -1.24 70.47
CA SER A 10 -0.73 -0.65 69.51
C SER A 10 -1.37 0.11 68.35
N HIS A 11 -0.60 1.05 67.79
CA HIS A 11 -0.82 1.78 66.54
C HIS A 11 -1.25 0.93 65.33
N ALA A 12 -2.14 1.49 64.51
CA ALA A 12 -2.08 1.36 63.06
C ALA A 12 -2.60 2.66 62.41
N VAL A 13 -1.67 3.42 61.83
CA VAL A 13 -1.93 4.55 60.94
C VAL A 13 -2.39 3.96 59.60
N GLY A 14 -3.54 4.39 59.10
CA GLY A 14 -4.02 3.99 57.78
C GLY A 14 -3.10 4.51 56.68
N ASP A 15 -2.59 3.59 55.86
CA ASP A 15 -1.74 3.87 54.70
C ASP A 15 -2.46 4.77 53.70
N ARG A 16 -1.90 5.95 53.44
CA ARG A 16 -2.23 6.74 52.25
C ARG A 16 -1.49 6.13 51.06
N VAL A 17 -2.23 5.55 50.13
CA VAL A 17 -1.68 5.11 48.84
C VAL A 17 -1.13 6.33 48.09
N ALA A 18 0.17 6.35 47.84
CA ALA A 18 0.81 7.40 47.07
C ALA A 18 0.37 7.34 45.60
N PRO A 19 0.15 8.49 44.93
CA PRO A 19 -0.16 8.50 43.51
C PRO A 19 1.05 8.02 42.71
N THR A 20 0.85 6.98 41.91
CA THR A 20 1.85 6.41 41.00
C THR A 20 2.30 7.49 40.01
N LYS A 21 3.55 7.95 40.12
CA LYS A 21 4.17 8.82 39.12
C LYS A 21 4.36 8.02 37.84
N ILE A 22 3.47 8.21 36.86
CA ILE A 22 3.71 7.76 35.49
C ILE A 22 4.82 8.65 34.93
N THR A 23 6.04 8.15 34.94
CA THR A 23 7.18 8.83 34.31
C THR A 23 6.94 8.92 32.81
N THR A 24 6.93 10.14 32.30
CA THR A 24 6.70 10.56 30.91
C THR A 24 7.61 9.87 29.86
N SER A 25 8.59 9.08 30.31
CA SER A 25 9.51 8.32 29.45
C SER A 25 8.93 7.00 28.92
N GLU A 26 7.95 6.39 29.59
CA GLU A 26 7.37 5.11 29.13
C GLU A 26 6.28 5.34 28.08
N SER A 27 5.48 6.39 28.23
CA SER A 27 4.47 6.80 27.24
C SER A 27 5.11 7.33 25.95
N PHE A 28 6.28 7.97 26.01
CA PHE A 28 7.03 8.39 24.82
C PHE A 28 7.65 7.21 24.02
N LYS A 29 7.97 6.08 24.68
CA LYS A 29 8.50 4.89 23.99
C LYS A 29 7.45 4.16 23.14
N MET A 30 6.16 4.35 23.44
CA MET A 30 5.06 3.73 22.70
C MET A 30 4.65 4.48 21.42
N ALA A 31 5.19 5.68 21.19
CA ALA A 31 4.94 6.46 19.98
C ALA A 31 6.01 6.27 18.89
N ILE A 32 6.79 5.19 18.94
CA ILE A 32 7.70 4.83 17.86
C ILE A 32 6.86 4.30 16.70
N LEU A 33 6.73 5.10 15.64
CA LEU A 33 6.20 4.70 14.34
C LEU A 33 6.60 3.25 14.06
N ASN A 34 5.60 2.39 13.89
CA ASN A 34 5.76 0.99 13.53
C ASN A 34 6.31 0.89 12.10
N LYS A 35 7.57 1.29 11.90
CA LYS A 35 8.29 1.15 10.64
C LYS A 35 8.50 -0.34 10.44
N SER A 36 7.94 -0.87 9.35
CA SER A 36 8.09 -2.28 8.99
C SER A 36 9.56 -2.71 9.10
N GLN A 37 9.81 -3.74 9.92
CA GLN A 37 11.13 -4.35 10.17
C GLN A 37 11.64 -5.21 9.00
N THR A 38 10.84 -5.32 7.94
CA THR A 38 11.25 -6.02 6.72
C THR A 38 12.32 -5.20 6.03
N GLU A 39 13.46 -5.83 5.72
CA GLU A 39 14.52 -5.20 4.91
C GLU A 39 13.91 -4.52 3.69
N LYS A 40 14.37 -3.30 3.40
CA LYS A 40 13.78 -2.44 2.38
C LYS A 40 13.74 -3.13 1.00
N GLN A 41 14.73 -3.98 0.71
CA GLN A 41 14.82 -4.78 -0.52
C GLN A 41 13.71 -5.85 -0.62
N ASN A 42 13.25 -6.41 0.49
CA ASN A 42 12.20 -7.44 0.45
C ASN A 42 10.84 -6.89 0.01
N LYS A 43 10.60 -5.57 0.15
CA LYS A 43 9.36 -4.91 -0.29
C LYS A 43 9.28 -4.72 -1.80
N ASP A 44 10.43 -4.64 -2.46
CA ASP A 44 10.51 -4.45 -3.90
C ASP A 44 10.00 -5.68 -4.67
N TYR A 45 9.99 -6.84 -4.00
CA TYR A 45 9.53 -8.13 -4.55
C TYR A 45 8.16 -8.55 -4.01
N TRP A 46 7.44 -7.68 -3.31
CA TRP A 46 6.10 -8.02 -2.83
C TRP A 46 5.12 -8.14 -3.98
N ARG A 47 4.40 -9.25 -3.98
CA ARG A 47 3.43 -9.61 -5.01
C ARG A 47 2.05 -9.10 -4.63
N THR A 48 1.27 -8.78 -5.66
CA THR A 48 -0.12 -8.37 -5.53
C THR A 48 -1.00 -9.57 -5.15
N SER A 49 -1.90 -9.40 -4.19
CA SER A 49 -2.90 -10.43 -3.86
C SER A 49 -3.95 -10.57 -4.97
N GLU A 50 -4.47 -11.77 -5.17
CA GLU A 50 -5.57 -12.05 -6.10
C GLU A 50 -6.81 -11.18 -5.83
N LEU A 51 -7.15 -10.91 -4.57
CA LEU A 51 -8.24 -10.01 -4.20
C LEU A 51 -8.09 -8.60 -4.83
N LEU A 52 -6.89 -8.03 -4.79
CA LEU A 52 -6.61 -6.72 -5.38
C LEU A 52 -6.71 -6.77 -6.90
N ILE A 53 -6.19 -7.82 -7.53
CA ILE A 53 -6.30 -8.02 -8.98
C ILE A 53 -7.77 -8.11 -9.40
N ASN A 54 -8.58 -8.88 -8.68
CA ASN A 54 -10.00 -9.05 -8.98
C ASN A 54 -10.77 -7.73 -8.82
N ASP A 55 -10.53 -7.00 -7.73
CA ASP A 55 -11.14 -5.68 -7.53
C ASP A 55 -10.71 -4.71 -8.65
N ALA A 56 -9.43 -4.70 -9.05
CA ALA A 56 -8.93 -3.86 -10.13
C ALA A 56 -9.61 -4.16 -11.48
N LEU A 57 -9.74 -5.44 -11.85
CA LEU A 57 -10.43 -5.86 -13.08
C LEU A 57 -11.90 -5.45 -13.07
N LYS A 58 -12.59 -5.60 -11.93
CA LYS A 58 -13.98 -5.18 -11.74
C LYS A 58 -14.16 -3.67 -11.85
N LEU A 59 -13.31 -2.89 -11.16
CA LEU A 59 -13.36 -1.42 -11.20
C LEU A 59 -13.21 -0.86 -12.62
N LEU A 60 -12.35 -1.50 -13.43
CA LEU A 60 -12.14 -1.12 -14.82
C LEU A 60 -13.11 -1.78 -15.81
N ASN A 61 -13.93 -2.72 -15.34
CA ASN A 61 -14.80 -3.56 -16.17
C ASN A 61 -14.04 -4.24 -17.34
N ILE A 62 -12.89 -4.84 -17.04
CA ILE A 62 -12.06 -5.58 -18.00
C ILE A 62 -11.83 -7.03 -17.53
N LYS A 63 -11.55 -7.93 -18.46
CA LYS A 63 -11.29 -9.36 -18.16
C LYS A 63 -9.82 -9.69 -17.92
N SER A 64 -8.94 -8.87 -18.48
CA SER A 64 -7.48 -9.04 -18.43
C SER A 64 -6.77 -7.71 -18.63
N PHE A 65 -5.52 -7.64 -18.20
CA PHE A 65 -4.56 -6.59 -18.54
C PHE A 65 -3.74 -6.98 -19.76
N ASP A 66 -3.21 -5.99 -20.48
CA ASP A 66 -2.27 -6.21 -21.58
C ASP A 66 -0.97 -6.82 -21.06
N THR A 67 -0.35 -6.15 -20.09
CA THR A 67 0.98 -6.50 -19.59
C THR A 67 1.07 -6.36 -18.08
N ASP A 68 1.67 -7.36 -17.42
CA ASP A 68 2.21 -7.25 -16.07
C ASP A 68 3.62 -6.61 -16.12
N VAL A 69 3.69 -5.31 -15.87
CA VAL A 69 4.85 -4.46 -16.16
C VAL A 69 6.04 -4.73 -15.23
N CYS A 70 5.79 -5.27 -14.04
CA CYS A 70 6.83 -5.48 -13.00
C CYS A 70 6.84 -6.92 -12.52
N CYS A 71 6.85 -7.85 -13.48
CA CYS A 71 6.88 -9.27 -13.18
C CYS A 71 8.31 -9.68 -12.82
N SER A 72 8.52 -10.49 -11.78
CA SER A 72 9.87 -11.00 -11.52
C SER A 72 10.24 -12.18 -12.41
N ASN A 73 9.27 -13.05 -12.73
CA ASN A 73 9.40 -14.13 -13.70
C ASN A 73 8.02 -14.73 -14.05
N GLU A 74 7.97 -15.52 -15.12
CA GLU A 74 6.74 -16.14 -15.63
C GLU A 74 5.92 -16.90 -14.57
N SER A 75 6.57 -17.63 -13.66
CA SER A 75 5.86 -18.47 -12.67
C SER A 75 5.06 -17.68 -11.63
N VAL A 76 5.28 -16.36 -11.55
CA VAL A 76 4.62 -15.47 -10.58
C VAL A 76 3.85 -14.33 -11.23
N LYS A 77 3.76 -14.31 -12.56
CA LYS A 77 2.95 -13.37 -13.34
C LYS A 77 1.50 -13.33 -12.85
N ILE A 78 0.86 -12.17 -12.99
CA ILE A 78 -0.60 -12.06 -12.85
C ILE A 78 -1.29 -12.91 -13.92
N ASN A 79 -2.09 -13.91 -13.50
CA ASN A 79 -2.80 -14.81 -14.42
C ASN A 79 -3.66 -14.08 -15.46
N ASN A 80 -4.27 -12.96 -15.06
CA ASN A 80 -5.09 -12.11 -15.92
C ASN A 80 -4.30 -11.09 -16.75
N ALA A 81 -2.97 -11.21 -16.88
CA ALA A 81 -2.21 -10.40 -17.84
C ALA A 81 -1.88 -11.23 -19.10
N THR A 82 -1.94 -10.63 -20.28
CA THR A 82 -1.57 -11.34 -21.53
C THR A 82 -0.04 -11.50 -21.61
N CYS A 83 0.70 -10.41 -21.43
CA CYS A 83 2.16 -10.38 -21.44
C CYS A 83 2.73 -10.01 -20.06
N TYR A 84 4.05 -10.06 -19.93
CA TYR A 84 4.78 -9.61 -18.75
C TYR A 84 6.15 -9.06 -19.16
N ILE A 85 6.70 -8.17 -18.34
CA ILE A 85 8.06 -7.64 -18.47
C ILE A 85 8.83 -8.06 -17.23
N THR A 86 9.95 -8.74 -17.43
CA THR A 86 10.84 -9.20 -16.35
C THR A 86 11.87 -8.12 -15.95
N GLU A 87 12.58 -8.35 -14.85
CA GLU A 87 13.69 -7.47 -14.46
C GLU A 87 14.77 -7.37 -15.55
N SER A 88 15.08 -8.47 -16.25
CA SER A 88 16.06 -8.48 -17.35
C SER A 88 15.59 -7.71 -18.58
N ASP A 89 14.28 -7.60 -18.79
CA ASP A 89 13.71 -6.83 -19.90
C ASP A 89 13.71 -5.32 -19.62
N ASN A 90 13.94 -4.92 -18.36
CA ASN A 90 14.00 -3.54 -17.87
C ASN A 90 12.81 -2.68 -18.33
N ALA A 91 11.71 -2.74 -17.59
CA ALA A 91 10.49 -1.99 -17.88
C ALA A 91 10.68 -0.47 -18.01
N LEU A 92 11.68 0.14 -17.36
CA LEU A 92 11.94 1.58 -17.49
C LEU A 92 12.51 1.97 -18.87
N GLU A 93 13.16 1.03 -19.55
CA GLU A 93 13.73 1.19 -20.89
C GLU A 93 12.85 0.56 -21.99
N SER A 94 11.94 -0.34 -21.61
CA SER A 94 11.03 -1.01 -22.53
C SER A 94 9.95 -0.10 -23.12
N ASN A 95 9.57 -0.37 -24.38
CA ASN A 95 8.39 0.20 -25.06
C ASN A 95 7.22 -0.80 -25.15
N LEU A 96 7.36 -1.99 -24.57
CA LEU A 96 6.41 -3.10 -24.69
C LEU A 96 5.37 -3.11 -23.56
N TRP A 97 5.03 -1.92 -23.05
CA TRP A 97 4.04 -1.81 -21.98
C TRP A 97 2.64 -2.18 -22.45
N PHE A 98 2.33 -2.03 -23.73
CA PHE A 98 1.01 -2.34 -24.30
C PHE A 98 1.10 -3.37 -25.42
N LEU A 99 0.07 -4.20 -25.55
CA LEU A 99 -0.04 -5.16 -26.65
C LEU A 99 -0.96 -4.58 -27.73
N SER A 100 -0.46 -4.52 -28.97
CA SER A 100 -1.29 -4.11 -30.11
C SER A 100 -2.46 -5.09 -30.28
N GLY A 101 -3.68 -4.57 -30.36
CA GLY A 101 -4.89 -5.36 -30.63
C GLY A 101 -5.51 -6.07 -29.42
N ASN A 102 -5.00 -5.87 -28.20
CA ASN A 102 -5.69 -6.36 -27.00
C ASN A 102 -6.88 -5.43 -26.66
N PRO A 103 -8.10 -5.97 -26.42
CA PRO A 103 -9.25 -5.14 -26.11
C PRO A 103 -9.14 -4.36 -24.79
N SER A 104 -8.25 -4.74 -23.85
CA SER A 104 -8.18 -4.08 -22.54
C SER A 104 -7.56 -2.68 -22.61
N ASN A 105 -6.59 -2.47 -23.52
CA ASN A 105 -5.77 -1.26 -23.62
C ASN A 105 -5.20 -0.78 -22.27
N THR A 106 -5.06 -1.68 -21.30
CA THR A 106 -4.72 -1.36 -19.91
C THR A 106 -3.66 -2.30 -19.38
N SER A 107 -2.54 -1.73 -18.95
CA SER A 107 -1.45 -2.50 -18.34
C SER A 107 -1.43 -2.34 -16.84
N PHE A 108 -0.97 -3.37 -16.14
CA PHE A 108 -0.90 -3.40 -14.68
C PHE A 108 0.54 -3.24 -14.22
N CYS A 109 0.77 -2.37 -13.23
CA CYS A 109 2.08 -2.12 -12.67
C CYS A 109 2.02 -2.11 -11.14
N ASN A 110 2.66 -3.11 -10.51
CA ASN A 110 3.01 -3.07 -9.09
C ASN A 110 4.53 -2.86 -9.00
N PRO A 111 5.00 -1.61 -9.01
CA PRO A 111 6.42 -1.33 -9.13
C PRO A 111 7.19 -1.73 -7.86
N PRO A 112 8.51 -1.98 -7.98
CA PRO A 112 9.39 -2.00 -6.82
C PRO A 112 9.15 -0.77 -5.96
N PHE A 113 8.90 -0.97 -4.65
CA PHE A 113 8.53 0.12 -3.75
C PHE A 113 9.57 1.26 -3.74
N SER A 114 10.85 0.92 -3.87
CA SER A 114 11.96 1.87 -3.98
C SER A 114 11.92 2.74 -5.24
N LYS A 115 11.39 2.21 -6.36
CA LYS A 115 11.37 2.86 -7.69
C LYS A 115 9.99 3.33 -8.15
N LYS A 116 8.96 3.24 -7.31
CA LYS A 116 7.56 3.55 -7.67
C LYS A 116 7.35 4.87 -8.43
N TRP A 117 8.11 5.92 -8.11
CA TRP A 117 7.97 7.22 -8.79
C TRP A 117 8.68 7.26 -10.15
N GLU A 118 9.79 6.55 -10.33
CA GLU A 118 10.41 6.36 -11.66
C GLU A 118 9.44 5.62 -12.60
N PHE A 119 8.81 4.56 -12.09
CA PHE A 119 7.78 3.83 -12.82
C PHE A 119 6.53 4.67 -13.09
N PHE A 120 6.13 5.55 -12.16
CA PHE A 120 5.01 6.44 -12.38
C PHE A 120 5.28 7.42 -13.52
N GLN A 121 6.47 8.03 -13.56
CA GLN A 121 6.86 8.91 -14.67
C GLN A 121 6.92 8.15 -15.99
N LYS A 122 7.44 6.92 -15.99
CA LYS A 122 7.43 6.06 -17.18
C LYS A 122 6.01 5.72 -17.62
N ALA A 123 5.10 5.45 -16.69
CA ALA A 123 3.70 5.17 -17.00
C ALA A 123 3.03 6.38 -17.65
N VAL A 124 3.27 7.60 -17.16
CA VAL A 124 2.80 8.84 -17.78
C VAL A 124 3.34 9.00 -19.20
N GLU A 125 4.64 8.74 -19.43
CA GLU A 125 5.24 8.75 -20.77
C GLU A 125 4.53 7.76 -21.71
N GLN A 126 4.37 6.51 -21.28
CA GLN A 126 3.77 5.44 -22.08
C GLN A 126 2.29 5.73 -22.40
N VAL A 127 1.49 6.17 -21.42
CA VAL A 127 0.08 6.57 -21.61
C VAL A 127 -0.02 7.70 -22.63
N ASN A 128 0.83 8.72 -22.52
CA ASN A 128 0.82 9.86 -23.44
C ASN A 128 1.22 9.49 -24.86
N LYS A 129 2.21 8.59 -25.00
CA LYS A 129 2.72 8.12 -26.29
C LYS A 129 1.73 7.23 -27.03
N TRP A 130 1.17 6.24 -26.34
CA TRP A 130 0.38 5.17 -26.96
C TRP A 130 -1.12 5.37 -26.87
N LYS A 131 -1.58 6.35 -26.07
CA LYS A 131 -3.01 6.62 -25.83
C LYS A 131 -3.77 5.44 -25.19
N ASN A 132 -3.04 4.61 -24.44
CA ASN A 132 -3.56 3.52 -23.61
C ASN A 132 -3.49 3.90 -22.12
N GLN A 133 -3.93 3.02 -21.23
CA GLN A 133 -4.04 3.28 -19.79
C GLN A 133 -3.09 2.41 -18.96
N VAL A 134 -2.60 2.92 -17.83
CA VAL A 134 -1.81 2.11 -16.88
C VAL A 134 -2.46 2.18 -15.51
N LEU A 135 -2.76 1.02 -14.93
CA LEU A 135 -3.17 0.90 -13.55
C LEU A 135 -1.97 0.58 -12.67
N MET A 136 -1.65 1.48 -11.75
CA MET A 136 -0.53 1.33 -10.81
C MET A 136 -1.00 1.05 -9.39
N VAL A 137 -0.32 0.14 -8.70
CA VAL A 137 -0.46 -0.04 -7.25
C VAL A 137 0.49 0.91 -6.54
N LEU A 138 -0.04 1.84 -5.75
CA LEU A 138 0.78 2.84 -5.05
C LEU A 138 0.37 3.01 -3.59
N PRO A 139 1.29 3.44 -2.72
CA PRO A 139 0.94 3.87 -1.38
C PRO A 139 0.08 5.13 -1.42
N TYR A 140 -1.11 5.10 -0.84
CA TYR A 140 -1.97 6.29 -0.76
C TYR A 140 -1.37 7.29 0.23
N THR A 141 -0.75 8.35 -0.28
CA THR A 141 0.00 9.30 0.55
C THR A 141 -0.21 10.76 0.08
N PRO A 142 -1.47 11.22 -0.04
CA PRO A 142 -1.83 12.47 -0.72
C PRO A 142 -1.23 13.73 -0.10
N VAL A 143 -0.80 13.68 1.17
CA VAL A 143 -0.21 14.80 1.91
C VAL A 143 1.30 14.92 1.74
N THR A 144 1.95 13.98 1.04
CA THR A 144 3.41 13.98 0.91
C THR A 144 3.85 14.82 -0.27
N LYS A 145 5.00 15.50 -0.15
CA LYS A 145 5.59 16.24 -1.27
C LYS A 145 5.79 15.36 -2.51
N ALA A 146 6.26 14.13 -2.31
CA ALA A 146 6.48 13.20 -3.42
C ALA A 146 5.17 12.86 -4.16
N TRP A 147 4.06 12.69 -3.45
CA TRP A 147 2.76 12.54 -4.09
C TRP A 147 2.38 13.78 -4.89
N HIS A 148 2.50 14.97 -4.29
CA HIS A 148 2.19 16.22 -4.98
C HIS A 148 3.04 16.40 -6.25
N ASP A 149 4.35 16.20 -6.16
CA ASP A 149 5.27 16.38 -7.28
C ASP A 149 5.01 15.42 -8.45
N ASN A 150 4.45 14.24 -8.18
CA ASN A 150 4.24 13.20 -9.20
C ASN A 150 2.80 13.14 -9.70
N ILE A 151 1.80 13.14 -8.80
CA ILE A 151 0.38 12.92 -9.13
C ILE A 151 -0.32 14.22 -9.53
N HIS A 152 0.00 15.34 -8.88
CA HIS A 152 -0.70 16.59 -9.18
C HIS A 152 -0.35 17.06 -10.60
N GLY A 153 -1.37 17.50 -11.33
CA GLY A 153 -1.23 17.91 -12.73
C GLY A 153 -1.29 16.76 -13.73
N GLN A 154 -1.34 15.51 -13.28
CA GLN A 154 -1.57 14.35 -14.14
C GLN A 154 -3.05 14.01 -14.24
N ASN A 155 -3.42 13.27 -15.30
CA ASN A 155 -4.76 12.73 -15.46
C ASN A 155 -4.83 11.34 -14.82
N CYS A 156 -5.37 11.29 -13.60
CA CYS A 156 -5.44 10.09 -12.80
C CYS A 156 -6.83 9.86 -12.21
N ILE A 157 -7.30 8.63 -12.28
CA ILE A 157 -8.40 8.14 -11.45
C ILE A 157 -7.78 7.31 -10.31
N ILE A 158 -8.02 7.73 -9.08
CA ILE A 158 -7.41 7.19 -7.86
C ILE A 158 -8.48 6.43 -7.10
N TYR A 159 -8.42 5.11 -7.15
CA TYR A 159 -9.31 4.22 -6.41
C TYR A 159 -8.76 3.97 -5.01
N VAL A 160 -9.51 4.40 -4.00
CA VAL A 160 -9.16 4.29 -2.59
C VAL A 160 -10.04 3.21 -1.93
N PRO A 161 -9.47 2.06 -1.54
CA PRO A 161 -10.22 1.00 -0.88
C PRO A 161 -10.65 1.38 0.54
N ASP A 162 -11.73 0.75 1.01
CA ASP A 162 -12.22 0.78 2.41
C ASP A 162 -11.31 0.06 3.44
N GLY A 163 -10.05 -0.19 3.08
CA GLY A 163 -9.05 -0.76 3.95
C GLY A 163 -7.81 -1.23 3.19
N ARG A 164 -6.96 -2.02 3.85
CA ARG A 164 -5.63 -2.36 3.30
C ARG A 164 -5.58 -3.75 2.69
N TYR A 165 -5.07 -3.85 1.47
CA TYR A 165 -4.76 -5.13 0.86
C TYR A 165 -3.55 -5.78 1.53
N GLN A 166 -3.60 -7.11 1.66
CA GLN A 166 -2.46 -7.87 2.15
C GLN A 166 -1.58 -8.27 0.98
N TYR A 167 -0.38 -7.71 0.91
CA TYR A 167 0.63 -8.15 -0.05
C TYR A 167 1.13 -9.55 0.26
N LEU A 168 1.50 -10.26 -0.80
CA LEU A 168 2.16 -11.55 -0.72
C LEU A 168 3.68 -11.34 -0.73
N LEU A 169 4.39 -12.14 0.05
CA LEU A 169 5.84 -12.27 -0.01
C LEU A 169 6.25 -12.84 -1.38
N PRO A 170 7.53 -12.77 -1.77
CA PRO A 170 8.00 -13.29 -3.07
C PRO A 170 7.64 -14.76 -3.29
N ASN A 171 7.68 -15.56 -2.21
CA ASN A 171 7.29 -16.97 -2.21
C ASN A 171 5.75 -17.22 -2.26
N GLY A 172 4.93 -16.18 -2.44
CA GLY A 172 3.48 -16.26 -2.52
C GLY A 172 2.76 -16.38 -1.17
N LYS A 173 3.48 -16.50 -0.05
CA LYS A 173 2.87 -16.55 1.28
C LYS A 173 2.42 -15.16 1.71
N LYS A 174 1.35 -15.09 2.50
CA LYS A 174 0.94 -13.86 3.16
C LYS A 174 2.05 -13.37 4.10
N SER A 175 2.28 -12.06 4.13
CA SER A 175 3.18 -11.48 5.13
C SER A 175 2.63 -11.72 6.55
N ALA A 176 3.46 -12.32 7.42
CA ALA A 176 3.09 -12.66 8.80
C ALA A 176 2.79 -11.40 9.65
N ASN A 177 3.49 -10.31 9.33
CA ASN A 177 3.17 -8.97 9.80
C ASN A 177 2.38 -8.30 8.68
N SER A 178 1.08 -8.07 8.88
CA SER A 178 0.20 -7.38 7.92
C SER A 178 0.87 -6.08 7.48
N CYS A 179 1.57 -6.08 6.34
CA CYS A 179 2.30 -4.87 6.03
C CYS A 179 1.30 -3.79 5.62
N ASN A 180 1.38 -2.70 6.39
CA ASN A 180 0.30 -1.79 6.71
C ASN A 180 0.41 -0.49 5.89
N PHE A 181 0.97 -0.54 4.70
CA PHE A 181 0.95 0.65 3.84
C PHE A 181 -0.47 0.83 3.34
N GLU A 182 -0.93 2.08 3.36
CA GLU A 182 -2.19 2.46 2.71
C GLU A 182 -2.01 2.20 1.22
N THR A 183 -2.89 1.40 0.60
CA THR A 183 -2.79 1.06 -0.82
C THR A 183 -3.90 1.79 -1.57
N CYS A 184 -3.59 2.33 -2.74
CA CYS A 184 -4.57 2.76 -3.73
C CYS A 184 -4.21 2.20 -5.10
N LEU A 185 -5.18 2.19 -6.00
CA LEU A 185 -4.95 1.96 -7.42
C LEU A 185 -5.02 3.30 -8.15
N VAL A 186 -3.96 3.64 -8.86
CA VAL A 186 -3.89 4.87 -9.65
C VAL A 186 -3.93 4.50 -11.12
N LEU A 187 -5.07 4.78 -11.76
CA LEU A 187 -5.24 4.63 -13.20
C LEU A 187 -4.80 5.93 -13.87
N ILE A 188 -3.72 5.88 -14.65
CA ILE A 188 -3.25 6.98 -15.47
C ILE A 188 -3.93 6.85 -16.83
N VAL A 189 -4.59 7.93 -17.27
CA VAL A 189 -5.46 7.92 -18.46
C VAL A 189 -5.01 8.93 -19.51
N PRO A 190 -5.27 8.68 -20.81
CA PRO A 190 -4.80 9.53 -21.91
C PRO A 190 -5.71 10.75 -22.16
N PHE A 191 -6.83 10.86 -21.45
CA PHE A 191 -7.80 11.94 -21.57
C PHE A 191 -7.75 12.88 -20.37
N LYS A 192 -8.18 14.13 -20.57
CA LYS A 192 -8.15 15.15 -19.51
C LYS A 192 -9.22 14.86 -18.46
N CYS A 193 -8.79 14.62 -17.21
CA CYS A 193 -9.69 14.47 -16.07
C CYS A 193 -9.16 15.11 -14.78
N GLY A 194 -7.89 15.55 -14.76
CA GLY A 194 -7.23 15.93 -13.50
C GLY A 194 -7.13 14.73 -12.56
N ASN A 195 -7.24 14.95 -11.25
CA ASN A 195 -7.25 13.87 -10.27
C ASN A 195 -8.68 13.61 -9.79
N VAL A 196 -9.24 12.45 -10.12
CA VAL A 196 -10.55 11.97 -9.66
C VAL A 196 -10.34 10.92 -8.57
N ILE A 197 -10.96 11.08 -7.40
CA ILE A 197 -10.85 10.11 -6.30
C ILE A 197 -12.15 9.32 -6.20
N ILE A 198 -12.04 7.99 -6.19
CA ILE A 198 -13.17 7.07 -6.08
C ILE A 198 -12.93 6.17 -4.87
N ASN A 199 -13.74 6.31 -3.84
CA ASN A 199 -13.73 5.38 -2.71
C ASN A 199 -14.54 4.13 -3.06
N TYR A 200 -14.07 2.94 -2.70
CA TYR A 200 -14.78 1.69 -2.98
C TYR A 200 -14.62 0.65 -1.86
N LYS A 201 -15.60 -0.24 -1.75
CA LYS A 201 -15.56 -1.41 -0.86
C LYS A 201 -14.79 -2.55 -1.52
N ARG A 202 -13.85 -3.17 -0.81
CA ARG A 202 -13.09 -4.31 -1.37
C ARG A 202 -13.88 -5.60 -1.39
N GLY A 203 -13.47 -6.53 -2.27
CA GLY A 203 -13.98 -7.89 -2.30
C GLY A 203 -15.44 -7.97 -2.74
N TYR A 204 -15.81 -7.24 -3.79
CA TYR A 204 -17.09 -7.44 -4.45
C TYR A 204 -17.15 -8.89 -4.96
N CYS A 205 -17.89 -9.74 -4.26
CA CYS A 205 -18.42 -10.99 -4.80
C CYS A 205 -19.71 -10.63 -5.54
N ASP A 206 -19.87 -11.15 -6.76
CA ASP A 206 -21.19 -11.15 -7.40
C ASP A 206 -22.10 -12.17 -6.69
#